data_AF-A0A927IR81-F1
#
_entry.id   AF-A0A927IR81-F1
#
_cell.length_a   1.000
_cell.length_b   1.000
_cell.length_c   1.000
_cell.angle_alpha   90.00
_cell.angle_beta   90.00
_cell.angle_gamma   90.00
#
_symmetry.space_group_name_H-M   'P 1'
#
loop_
_entity.id
_entity.type
_entity.pdbx_description
1 polymer ?
#
loop_
_entity_poly.entity_id
_entity_poly.type
_entity_poly.pdbx_seq_one_letter_code
_entity_poly.pdbx_strand_id
1 'polypeptide(L)'
;MTTTRPDASPEHAADPSVPTTEQVADLDRAAAEAVRRADSVELLGLVAHLEQVAFVRLAADSAIAPTVEQRLALSRFAAAAVERCDRVLGRIVELGGDPEAALAQFDDVLVDFDARTQPSTWWERLLKAYVGYGVADDFCRLAADGLDEDSRTLVLDVLDDASHADLAVTALDAAGSDDGVLSSRLALWGRRLVGEALGVVQGLLTQRPALARLVATSDAGAGNRGSATDAPVAANDAGSGGRSTGSGANPPAKVFGELTAQHTRRMSRLGLTP
;
A
#
# COMPACT_ATOMS: atom_id res chain seq x y z
N MET A 1 -72.12 41.66 30.62
CA MET A 1 -71.93 41.48 29.15
C MET A 1 -71.00 42.60 28.67
N THR A 2 -69.99 42.45 27.81
CA THR A 2 -69.29 41.30 27.17
C THR A 2 -68.09 41.91 26.40
N THR A 3 -66.84 41.44 26.38
CA THR A 3 -66.10 40.39 27.13
C THR A 3 -64.57 40.65 26.98
N THR A 4 -63.75 40.00 27.81
CA THR A 4 -62.27 39.80 27.74
C THR A 4 -61.59 39.97 26.38
N ARG A 5 -60.42 40.63 26.36
CA ARG A 5 -59.36 40.43 25.35
C ARG A 5 -58.09 39.96 26.07
N PRO A 6 -57.54 38.77 25.78
CA PRO A 6 -56.30 38.31 26.40
C PRO A 6 -55.09 38.98 25.74
N ASP A 7 -54.06 39.19 26.55
CA ASP A 7 -52.73 39.63 26.11
C ASP A 7 -52.00 38.45 25.44
N ALA A 8 -51.34 38.70 24.31
CA ALA A 8 -50.71 37.68 23.50
C ALA A 8 -49.19 37.75 23.66
N SER A 9 -48.65 36.95 24.59
CA SER A 9 -47.21 36.71 24.68
C SER A 9 -46.68 36.20 23.34
N PRO A 10 -45.49 36.64 22.88
CA PRO A 10 -44.90 36.10 21.67
C PRO A 10 -44.51 34.64 21.89
N GLU A 11 -45.06 33.74 21.08
CA GLU A 11 -44.51 32.38 20.99
C GLU A 11 -43.06 32.46 20.54
N HIS A 12 -42.17 31.90 21.36
CA HIS A 12 -40.77 31.71 21.01
C HIS A 12 -40.69 30.59 19.97
N ALA A 13 -40.95 30.93 18.71
CA ALA A 13 -40.77 30.04 17.58
C ALA A 13 -39.31 29.56 17.59
N ALA A 14 -39.13 28.25 17.77
CA ALA A 14 -37.81 27.63 17.71
C ALA A 14 -37.18 27.93 16.34
N ASP A 15 -36.00 28.53 16.35
CA ASP A 15 -35.27 28.89 15.14
C ASP A 15 -34.93 27.62 14.35
N PRO A 16 -35.46 27.42 13.12
CA PRO A 16 -35.23 26.21 12.33
C PRO A 16 -33.80 26.11 11.78
N SER A 17 -32.92 27.06 12.12
CA SER A 17 -31.55 27.17 11.59
C SER A 17 -30.51 26.32 12.31
N VAL A 18 -30.83 25.73 13.48
CA VAL A 18 -29.87 24.88 14.23
C VAL A 18 -30.09 23.40 13.88
N PRO A 19 -29.10 22.70 13.29
CA PRO A 19 -29.24 21.28 12.98
C PRO A 19 -29.36 20.45 14.27
N THR A 20 -30.23 19.45 14.22
CA THR A 20 -30.48 18.50 15.31
C THR A 20 -29.25 17.61 15.50
N THR A 21 -28.99 17.12 16.72
CA THR A 21 -27.86 16.24 17.06
C THR A 21 -27.71 15.04 16.09
N GLU A 22 -28.83 14.48 15.64
CA GLU A 22 -28.88 13.38 14.67
C GLU A 22 -28.40 13.81 13.27
N GLN A 23 -28.79 15.01 12.82
CA GLN A 23 -28.33 15.59 11.55
C GLN A 23 -26.83 15.90 11.57
N VAL A 24 -26.28 16.35 12.70
CA VAL A 24 -24.83 16.56 12.86
C VAL A 24 -24.08 15.22 12.77
N ALA A 25 -24.55 14.18 13.45
CA ALA A 25 -23.93 12.85 13.41
C ALA A 25 -23.96 12.19 12.02
N ASP A 26 -25.00 12.45 11.21
CA ASP A 26 -25.09 11.98 9.83
C ASP A 26 -24.14 12.74 8.88
N LEU A 27 -23.99 14.06 9.07
CA LEU A 27 -22.99 14.87 8.35
C LEU A 27 -21.56 14.41 8.65
N ASP A 28 -21.23 14.15 9.91
CA ASP A 28 -19.92 13.63 10.32
C ASP A 28 -19.64 12.25 9.69
N ARG A 29 -20.66 11.37 9.63
CA ARG A 29 -20.54 10.05 8.99
C ARG A 29 -20.33 10.16 7.48
N ALA A 30 -21.04 11.07 6.81
CA ALA A 30 -20.88 11.33 5.38
C ALA A 30 -19.51 11.94 5.05
N ALA A 31 -19.01 12.86 5.88
CA ALA A 31 -17.66 13.42 5.75
C ALA A 31 -16.57 12.36 5.93
N ALA A 32 -16.69 11.50 6.95
CA ALA A 32 -15.75 10.40 7.17
C ALA A 32 -15.75 9.38 6.02
N GLU A 33 -16.91 9.16 5.39
CA GLU A 33 -17.05 8.31 4.21
C GLU A 33 -16.43 8.94 2.94
N ALA A 34 -16.59 10.25 2.74
CA ALA A 34 -15.90 10.97 1.67
C ALA A 34 -14.37 10.91 1.83
N VAL A 35 -13.85 11.02 3.06
CA VAL A 35 -12.41 10.87 3.35
C VAL A 35 -11.92 9.45 3.04
N ARG A 36 -12.64 8.40 3.49
CA ARG A 36 -12.28 7.01 3.14
C ARG A 36 -12.22 6.77 1.63
N ARG A 37 -13.16 7.35 0.88
CA ARG A 37 -13.20 7.23 -0.58
C ARG A 37 -12.03 7.96 -1.26
N ALA A 38 -11.70 9.16 -0.80
CA ALA A 38 -10.52 9.91 -1.27
C ALA A 38 -9.22 9.14 -0.97
N ASP A 39 -9.10 8.59 0.24
CA ASP A 39 -7.94 7.78 0.64
C ASP A 39 -7.79 6.54 -0.25
N SER A 40 -8.91 5.88 -0.56
CA SER A 40 -8.95 4.72 -1.45
C SER A 40 -8.54 5.07 -2.88
N VAL A 41 -9.03 6.18 -3.43
CA VAL A 41 -8.63 6.68 -4.75
C VAL A 41 -7.13 7.04 -4.79
N GLU A 42 -6.57 7.60 -3.71
CA GLU A 42 -5.13 7.91 -3.67
C GLU A 42 -4.25 6.65 -3.66
N LEU A 43 -4.62 5.59 -2.92
CA LEU A 43 -3.87 4.32 -2.97
C LEU A 43 -4.05 3.60 -4.31
N LEU A 44 -5.26 3.57 -4.88
CA LEU A 44 -5.49 2.98 -6.20
C LEU A 44 -4.69 3.72 -7.27
N GLY A 45 -4.57 5.06 -7.18
CA GLY A 45 -3.72 5.86 -8.06
C GLY A 45 -2.24 5.45 -8.00
N LEU A 46 -1.72 5.17 -6.80
CA LEU A 46 -0.35 4.67 -6.62
C LEU A 46 -0.18 3.29 -7.26
N VAL A 47 -1.12 2.36 -7.05
CA VAL A 47 -1.08 1.02 -7.64
C VAL A 47 -1.13 1.09 -9.17
N ALA A 48 -2.00 1.92 -9.75
CA ALA A 48 -2.08 2.11 -11.21
C ALA A 48 -0.78 2.70 -11.79
N HIS A 49 -0.17 3.69 -11.12
CA HIS A 49 1.14 4.22 -11.50
C HIS A 49 2.23 3.13 -11.46
N LEU A 50 2.26 2.28 -10.42
CA LEU A 50 3.22 1.18 -10.31
C LEU A 50 3.05 0.14 -11.42
N GLU A 51 1.83 -0.21 -11.81
CA GLU A 51 1.57 -1.10 -12.95
C GLU A 51 1.97 -0.48 -14.29
N GLN A 52 1.76 0.83 -14.48
CA GLN A 52 2.24 1.53 -15.67
C GLN A 52 3.79 1.54 -15.75
N VAL A 53 4.47 1.77 -14.62
CA VAL A 53 5.93 1.64 -14.54
C VAL A 53 6.39 0.20 -14.80
N ALA A 54 5.65 -0.79 -14.28
CA ALA A 54 5.91 -2.21 -14.55
C ALA A 54 5.79 -2.54 -16.04
N PHE A 55 4.75 -2.07 -16.73
CA PHE A 55 4.61 -2.22 -18.19
C PHE A 55 5.83 -1.68 -18.94
N VAL A 56 6.21 -0.41 -18.71
CA VAL A 56 7.33 0.24 -19.41
C VAL A 56 8.64 -0.52 -19.17
N ARG A 57 8.91 -0.92 -17.92
CA ARG A 57 10.07 -1.72 -17.53
C ARG A 57 10.07 -3.09 -18.23
N LEU A 58 8.99 -3.85 -18.13
CA LEU A 58 8.88 -5.21 -18.67
C LEU A 58 8.98 -5.22 -20.20
N ALA A 59 8.38 -4.23 -20.88
CA ALA A 59 8.51 -4.05 -22.32
C ALA A 59 9.96 -3.77 -22.72
N ALA A 60 10.65 -2.85 -22.03
CA ALA A 60 12.06 -2.55 -22.28
C ALA A 60 12.98 -3.75 -22.01
N ASP A 61 12.75 -4.47 -20.91
CA ASP A 61 13.52 -5.66 -20.54
C ASP A 61 13.32 -6.80 -21.54
N SER A 62 12.13 -6.95 -22.12
CA SER A 62 11.85 -7.96 -23.16
C SER A 62 12.71 -7.77 -24.41
N ALA A 63 13.04 -6.51 -24.78
CA ALA A 63 13.81 -6.19 -25.97
C ALA A 63 15.29 -6.62 -25.86
N ILE A 64 15.83 -6.71 -24.63
CA ILE A 64 17.22 -7.07 -24.34
C ILE A 64 17.36 -8.46 -23.69
N ALA A 65 16.26 -9.19 -23.53
CA ALA A 65 16.23 -10.49 -22.86
C ALA A 65 17.10 -11.54 -23.60
N PRO A 66 18.02 -12.25 -22.91
CA PRO A 66 18.95 -13.20 -23.53
C PRO A 66 18.31 -14.32 -24.34
N THR A 67 17.15 -14.86 -23.91
CA THR A 67 16.49 -15.98 -24.60
C THR A 67 15.15 -15.58 -25.24
N VAL A 68 14.73 -16.35 -26.25
CA VAL A 68 13.40 -16.19 -26.88
C VAL A 68 12.28 -16.38 -25.85
N GLU A 69 12.45 -17.36 -24.97
CA GLU A 69 11.52 -17.69 -23.89
C GLU A 69 11.34 -16.53 -22.91
N GLN A 70 12.45 -15.99 -22.39
CA GLN A 70 12.42 -14.82 -21.49
C GLN A 70 11.77 -13.61 -22.16
N ARG A 71 12.08 -13.33 -23.43
CA ARG A 71 11.45 -12.24 -24.18
C ARG A 71 9.94 -12.43 -24.31
N LEU A 72 9.47 -13.63 -24.64
CA LEU A 72 8.04 -13.93 -24.74
C LEU A 72 7.33 -13.83 -23.39
N ALA A 73 7.96 -14.29 -22.30
CA ALA A 73 7.42 -14.15 -20.95
C ALA A 73 7.31 -12.69 -20.53
N LEU A 74 8.38 -11.90 -20.66
CA LEU A 74 8.39 -10.47 -20.32
C LEU A 74 7.39 -9.66 -21.17
N SER A 75 7.22 -9.99 -22.45
CA SER A 75 6.21 -9.36 -23.30
C SER A 75 4.77 -9.63 -22.82
N ARG A 76 4.51 -10.84 -22.30
CA ARG A 76 3.20 -11.21 -21.72
C ARG A 76 2.97 -10.52 -20.38
N PHE A 77 3.98 -10.46 -19.51
CA PHE A 77 3.88 -9.73 -18.24
C PHE A 77 3.68 -8.23 -18.45
N ALA A 78 4.31 -7.64 -19.48
CA ALA A 78 4.05 -6.26 -19.87
C ALA A 78 2.58 -6.05 -20.27
N ALA A 79 2.01 -6.91 -21.12
CA ALA A 79 0.60 -6.83 -21.50
C ALA A 79 -0.34 -6.98 -20.28
N ALA A 80 -0.07 -7.94 -19.41
CA ALA A 80 -0.84 -8.15 -18.18
C ALA A 80 -0.79 -6.95 -17.22
N ALA A 81 0.33 -6.23 -17.15
CA ALA A 81 0.43 -5.01 -16.34
C ALA A 81 -0.51 -3.89 -16.85
N VAL A 82 -0.74 -3.79 -18.17
CA VAL A 82 -1.74 -2.86 -18.72
C VAL A 82 -3.16 -3.28 -18.32
N GLU A 83 -3.50 -4.57 -18.48
CA GLU A 83 -4.81 -5.11 -18.06
C GLU A 83 -5.08 -4.89 -16.55
N ARG A 84 -4.04 -5.00 -15.71
CA ARG A 84 -4.12 -4.71 -14.28
C ARG A 84 -4.29 -3.22 -13.99
N CYS A 85 -3.55 -2.35 -14.68
CA CYS A 85 -3.72 -0.90 -14.58
C CYS A 85 -5.17 -0.49 -14.92
N ASP A 86 -5.70 -0.97 -16.06
CA ASP A 86 -7.07 -0.69 -16.49
C ASP A 86 -8.14 -1.11 -15.47
N ARG A 87 -7.96 -2.27 -14.80
CA ARG A 87 -8.84 -2.69 -13.69
C ARG A 87 -8.83 -1.71 -12.51
N VAL A 88 -7.65 -1.20 -12.14
CA VAL A 88 -7.48 -0.26 -11.03
C VAL A 88 -8.05 1.12 -11.38
N LEU A 89 -7.81 1.60 -12.59
CA LEU A 89 -8.42 2.83 -13.13
C LEU A 89 -9.96 2.71 -13.18
N GLY A 90 -10.50 1.55 -13.55
CA GLY A 90 -11.92 1.25 -13.48
C GLY A 90 -12.50 1.42 -12.07
N ARG A 91 -11.84 0.89 -11.03
CA ARG A 91 -12.27 1.07 -9.63
C ARG A 91 -12.22 2.53 -9.18
N ILE A 92 -11.26 3.32 -9.66
CA ILE A 92 -11.22 4.77 -9.38
C ILE A 92 -12.48 5.47 -9.93
N VAL A 93 -12.94 5.10 -11.13
CA VAL A 93 -14.21 5.63 -11.71
C VAL A 93 -15.42 5.20 -10.88
N GLU A 94 -15.49 3.96 -10.42
CA GLU A 94 -16.58 3.47 -9.55
C GLU A 94 -16.67 4.25 -8.23
N LEU A 95 -15.52 4.66 -7.68
CA LEU A 95 -15.41 5.52 -6.51
C LEU A 95 -15.61 7.02 -6.83
N GLY A 96 -15.96 7.37 -8.08
CA GLY A 96 -16.19 8.75 -8.51
C GLY A 96 -14.93 9.62 -8.56
N GLY A 97 -13.75 9.02 -8.58
CA GLY A 97 -12.47 9.70 -8.80
C GLY A 97 -12.18 9.91 -10.29
N ASP A 98 -11.23 10.81 -10.56
CA ASP A 98 -10.63 11.00 -11.88
C ASP A 98 -9.39 10.08 -12.01
N PRO A 99 -9.39 9.07 -12.88
CA PRO A 99 -8.28 8.13 -13.01
C PRO A 99 -6.98 8.77 -13.50
N GLU A 100 -7.05 9.76 -14.40
CA GLU A 100 -5.86 10.42 -14.94
C GLU A 100 -5.20 11.29 -13.86
N ALA A 101 -6.00 12.07 -13.13
CA ALA A 101 -5.50 12.86 -12.01
C ALA A 101 -5.00 12.00 -10.84
N ALA A 102 -5.67 10.89 -10.54
CA ALA A 102 -5.28 9.96 -9.49
C ALA A 102 -3.94 9.25 -9.78
N LEU A 103 -3.61 9.02 -11.06
CA LEU A 103 -2.34 8.44 -11.49
C LEU A 103 -1.23 9.50 -11.60
N ALA A 104 -1.49 10.62 -12.29
CA ALA A 104 -0.48 11.65 -12.62
C ALA A 104 0.17 12.28 -11.39
N GLN A 105 -0.52 12.33 -10.25
CA GLN A 105 0.06 12.79 -8.98
C GLN A 105 1.26 11.95 -8.50
N PHE A 106 1.51 10.77 -9.08
CA PHE A 106 2.63 9.89 -8.71
C PHE A 106 3.78 9.88 -9.71
N ASP A 107 3.73 10.65 -10.80
CA ASP A 107 4.72 10.61 -11.90
C ASP A 107 6.19 10.69 -11.44
N ASP A 108 6.50 11.53 -10.44
CA ASP A 108 7.85 11.72 -9.92
C ASP A 108 8.27 10.70 -8.82
N VAL A 109 7.37 9.84 -8.33
CA VAL A 109 7.56 9.08 -7.07
C VAL A 109 8.72 8.08 -7.12
N LEU A 110 9.03 7.55 -8.31
CA LEU A 110 10.13 6.61 -8.53
C LEU A 110 11.34 7.21 -9.26
N VAL A 111 11.26 8.46 -9.75
CA VAL A 111 12.34 9.10 -10.54
C VAL A 111 13.67 9.09 -9.78
N ASP A 112 13.62 9.49 -8.52
CA ASP A 112 14.78 9.62 -7.64
C ASP A 112 15.38 8.25 -7.26
N PHE A 113 14.51 7.26 -7.01
CA PHE A 113 14.88 5.87 -6.80
C PHE A 113 15.55 5.28 -8.04
N ASP A 114 14.98 5.49 -9.22
CA ASP A 114 15.49 4.96 -10.48
C ASP A 114 16.83 5.58 -10.87
N ALA A 115 16.99 6.89 -10.67
CA ALA A 115 18.26 7.59 -10.84
C ALA A 115 19.36 7.05 -9.92
N ARG A 116 19.04 6.76 -8.64
CA ARG A 116 20.00 6.20 -7.67
C ARG A 116 20.19 4.68 -7.77
N THR A 117 19.38 3.99 -8.56
CA THR A 117 19.43 2.52 -8.71
C THR A 117 19.53 2.06 -10.18
N GLN A 118 20.33 2.76 -10.99
CA GLN A 118 20.64 2.30 -12.35
C GLN A 118 21.44 0.98 -12.32
N PRO A 119 20.94 -0.12 -12.90
CA PRO A 119 21.63 -1.40 -12.90
C PRO A 119 22.75 -1.43 -13.96
N SER A 120 23.92 -1.96 -13.61
CA SER A 120 25.06 -2.11 -14.52
C SER A 120 25.05 -3.43 -15.31
N THR A 121 24.24 -4.40 -14.88
CA THR A 121 24.13 -5.73 -15.50
C THR A 121 22.67 -6.19 -15.64
N TRP A 122 22.45 -7.20 -16.48
CA TRP A 122 21.16 -7.89 -16.60
C TRP A 122 20.68 -8.48 -15.25
N TRP A 123 21.58 -9.03 -14.45
CA TRP A 123 21.26 -9.61 -13.14
C TRP A 123 20.88 -8.53 -12.11
N GLU A 124 21.57 -7.39 -12.10
CA GLU A 124 21.21 -6.24 -11.26
C GLU A 124 19.84 -5.64 -11.64
N ARG A 125 19.48 -5.71 -12.94
CA ARG A 125 18.17 -5.31 -13.47
C ARG A 125 17.06 -6.27 -13.03
N LEU A 126 17.24 -7.59 -13.17
CA LEU A 126 16.30 -8.59 -12.66
C LEU A 126 16.13 -8.51 -11.13
N LEU A 127 17.23 -8.33 -10.38
CA LEU A 127 17.14 -8.16 -8.93
C LEU A 127 16.41 -6.87 -8.55
N LYS A 128 16.63 -5.77 -9.28
CA LYS A 128 15.85 -4.54 -9.09
C LYS A 128 14.36 -4.75 -9.38
N ALA A 129 14.02 -5.46 -10.46
CA ALA A 129 12.64 -5.79 -10.83
C ALA A 129 11.90 -6.56 -9.72
N TYR A 130 12.52 -7.61 -9.17
CA TYR A 130 11.91 -8.48 -8.16
C TYR A 130 12.00 -7.95 -6.72
N VAL A 131 13.12 -7.36 -6.33
CA VAL A 131 13.42 -7.00 -4.93
C VAL A 131 13.26 -5.51 -4.65
N GLY A 132 13.60 -4.65 -5.61
CA GLY A 132 13.50 -3.19 -5.47
C GLY A 132 12.05 -2.73 -5.53
N TYR A 133 11.39 -2.93 -6.67
CA TYR A 133 9.98 -2.54 -6.83
C TYR A 133 9.03 -3.39 -5.97
N GLY A 134 9.39 -4.63 -5.64
CA GLY A 134 8.61 -5.48 -4.72
C GLY A 134 8.38 -4.87 -3.34
N VAL A 135 9.21 -3.91 -2.90
CA VAL A 135 8.96 -3.15 -1.65
C VAL A 135 7.78 -2.18 -1.80
N ALA A 136 7.55 -1.63 -3.00
CA ALA A 136 6.38 -0.82 -3.30
C ALA A 136 5.11 -1.69 -3.34
N ASP A 137 5.19 -2.89 -3.90
CA ASP A 137 4.09 -3.88 -3.90
C ASP A 137 3.72 -4.27 -2.46
N ASP A 138 4.71 -4.60 -1.61
CA ASP A 138 4.49 -4.92 -0.20
C ASP A 138 3.86 -3.73 0.56
N PHE A 139 4.30 -2.49 0.28
CA PHE A 139 3.72 -1.28 0.87
C PHE A 139 2.26 -1.11 0.47
N CYS A 140 1.93 -1.32 -0.81
CA CYS A 140 0.56 -1.25 -1.30
C CYS A 140 -0.32 -2.35 -0.67
N ARG A 141 0.20 -3.56 -0.50
CA ARG A 141 -0.50 -4.65 0.24
C ARG A 141 -0.78 -4.28 1.71
N LEU A 142 0.19 -3.65 2.40
CA LEU A 142 0.00 -3.21 3.79
C LEU A 142 -1.02 -2.06 3.91
N ALA A 143 -1.03 -1.14 2.95
CA ALA A 143 -2.00 -0.04 2.90
C ALA A 143 -3.40 -0.51 2.46
N ALA A 144 -3.50 -1.56 1.65
CA ALA A 144 -4.77 -2.14 1.19
C ALA A 144 -5.65 -2.67 2.33
N ASP A 145 -5.07 -3.07 3.45
CA ASP A 145 -5.78 -3.44 4.68
C ASP A 145 -6.58 -2.28 5.33
N GLY A 146 -6.36 -1.04 4.88
CA GLY A 146 -7.15 0.13 5.28
C GLY A 146 -8.31 0.50 4.32
N LEU A 147 -8.47 -0.22 3.20
CA LEU A 147 -9.51 0.02 2.19
C LEU A 147 -10.85 -0.63 2.53
N ASP A 148 -11.87 -0.34 1.71
CA ASP A 148 -13.06 -1.19 1.58
C ASP A 148 -12.71 -2.56 0.98
N GLU A 149 -13.55 -3.58 1.23
CA GLU A 149 -13.24 -4.97 0.87
C GLU A 149 -13.10 -5.20 -0.64
N ASP A 150 -13.91 -4.54 -1.48
CA ASP A 150 -13.83 -4.70 -2.93
C ASP A 150 -12.51 -4.11 -3.47
N SER A 151 -12.16 -2.89 -3.04
CA SER A 151 -10.90 -2.24 -3.41
C SER A 151 -9.68 -2.99 -2.86
N ARG A 152 -9.78 -3.53 -1.63
CA ARG A 152 -8.75 -4.37 -1.01
C ARG A 152 -8.53 -5.65 -1.81
N THR A 153 -9.61 -6.37 -2.14
CA THR A 153 -9.56 -7.58 -2.97
C THR A 153 -8.90 -7.28 -4.31
N LEU A 154 -9.32 -6.22 -4.99
CA LEU A 154 -8.75 -5.81 -6.27
C LEU A 154 -7.24 -5.53 -6.18
N VAL A 155 -6.77 -4.78 -5.18
CA VAL A 155 -5.35 -4.48 -5.01
C VAL A 155 -4.54 -5.75 -4.70
N LEU A 156 -5.07 -6.66 -3.89
CA LEU A 156 -4.40 -7.93 -3.60
C LEU A 156 -4.31 -8.85 -4.82
N ASP A 157 -5.38 -8.94 -5.62
CA ASP A 157 -5.43 -9.68 -6.90
C ASP A 157 -4.47 -9.11 -7.95
N VAL A 158 -4.39 -7.77 -8.06
CA VAL A 158 -3.52 -7.07 -9.01
C VAL A 158 -2.05 -7.35 -8.67
N LEU A 159 -1.67 -7.22 -7.40
CA LEU A 159 -0.28 -7.40 -6.99
C LEU A 159 0.17 -8.87 -6.96
N ASP A 160 -0.73 -9.85 -7.13
CA ASP A 160 -0.44 -11.29 -7.08
C ASP A 160 0.13 -11.87 -8.39
N ASP A 161 1.15 -11.22 -8.97
CA ASP A 161 1.91 -11.76 -10.11
C ASP A 161 3.08 -12.66 -9.65
N ALA A 162 2.73 -13.86 -9.18
CA ALA A 162 3.72 -14.89 -8.85
C ALA A 162 4.58 -15.31 -10.06
N SER A 163 4.07 -15.15 -11.29
CA SER A 163 4.74 -15.64 -12.51
C SER A 163 5.98 -14.81 -12.88
N HIS A 164 5.90 -13.49 -12.72
CA HIS A 164 7.08 -12.62 -12.89
C HIS A 164 8.13 -12.86 -11.80
N ALA A 165 7.69 -13.05 -10.55
CA ALA A 165 8.58 -13.35 -9.43
C ALA A 165 9.38 -14.64 -9.64
N ASP A 166 8.72 -15.72 -10.07
CA ASP A 166 9.38 -17.01 -10.28
C ASP A 166 10.36 -16.98 -11.47
N LEU A 167 10.06 -16.26 -12.56
CA LEU A 167 11.04 -16.06 -13.65
C LEU A 167 12.31 -15.38 -13.14
N ALA A 168 12.18 -14.33 -12.33
CA ALA A 168 13.32 -13.62 -11.78
C ALA A 168 14.12 -14.52 -10.81
N VAL A 169 13.44 -15.29 -9.96
CA VAL A 169 14.09 -16.25 -9.05
C VAL A 169 14.87 -17.31 -9.81
N THR A 170 14.26 -18.02 -10.77
CA THR A 170 14.93 -19.05 -11.56
C THR A 170 16.14 -18.50 -12.33
N ALA A 171 16.01 -17.30 -12.92
CA ALA A 171 17.10 -16.69 -13.69
C ALA A 171 18.28 -16.25 -12.80
N LEU A 172 18.00 -15.73 -11.60
CA LEU A 172 19.03 -15.28 -10.65
C LEU A 172 19.71 -16.43 -9.93
N ASP A 173 18.97 -17.47 -9.53
CA ASP A 173 19.48 -18.67 -8.87
C ASP A 173 20.43 -19.46 -9.79
N ALA A 174 20.04 -19.65 -11.05
CA ALA A 174 20.89 -20.25 -12.07
C ALA A 174 22.18 -19.45 -12.33
N ALA A 175 22.11 -18.11 -12.29
CA ALA A 175 23.30 -17.26 -12.47
C ALA A 175 24.20 -17.22 -11.24
N GLY A 176 23.63 -17.25 -10.03
CA GLY A 176 24.35 -17.17 -8.76
C GLY A 176 25.03 -18.48 -8.33
N SER A 177 24.48 -19.63 -8.76
CA SER A 177 24.99 -20.97 -8.43
C SER A 177 26.43 -21.21 -8.93
N ASP A 178 26.78 -20.66 -10.10
CA ASP A 178 28.09 -20.85 -10.74
C ASP A 178 29.10 -19.73 -10.44
N ASP A 179 28.68 -18.61 -9.81
CA ASP A 179 29.54 -17.46 -9.53
C ASP A 179 29.26 -16.82 -8.14
N GLY A 180 30.09 -17.19 -7.16
CA GLY A 180 30.04 -16.61 -5.81
C GLY A 180 30.41 -15.11 -5.73
N VAL A 181 31.15 -14.58 -6.71
CA VAL A 181 31.46 -13.13 -6.79
C VAL A 181 30.24 -12.37 -7.29
N LEU A 182 29.53 -12.89 -8.28
CA LEU A 182 28.24 -12.36 -8.72
C LEU A 182 27.23 -12.37 -7.57
N SER A 183 27.07 -13.50 -6.87
CA SER A 183 26.17 -13.60 -5.71
C SER A 183 26.53 -12.57 -4.61
N SER A 184 27.81 -12.39 -4.29
CA SER A 184 28.27 -11.38 -3.33
C SER A 184 27.93 -9.94 -3.77
N ARG A 185 28.07 -9.64 -5.08
CA ARG A 185 27.69 -8.34 -5.66
C ARG A 185 26.19 -8.12 -5.65
N LEU A 186 25.39 -9.13 -5.98
CA LEU A 186 23.93 -9.05 -5.97
C LEU A 186 23.39 -8.88 -4.54
N ALA A 187 24.00 -9.50 -3.53
CA ALA A 187 23.66 -9.25 -2.13
C ALA A 187 23.93 -7.79 -1.70
N LEU A 188 25.05 -7.19 -2.12
CA LEU A 188 25.34 -5.77 -1.92
C LEU A 188 24.34 -4.86 -2.65
N TRP A 189 23.97 -5.21 -3.89
CA TRP A 189 22.98 -4.47 -4.68
C TRP A 189 21.59 -4.52 -4.04
N GLY A 190 21.15 -5.71 -3.59
CA GLY A 190 19.88 -5.89 -2.87
C GLY A 190 19.78 -5.01 -1.62
N ARG A 191 20.87 -4.90 -0.83
CA ARG A 191 20.92 -4.00 0.33
C ARG A 191 20.81 -2.53 -0.03
N ARG A 192 21.37 -2.09 -1.17
CA ARG A 192 21.18 -0.73 -1.68
C ARG A 192 19.74 -0.50 -2.14
N LEU A 193 19.17 -1.45 -2.89
CA LEU A 193 17.79 -1.38 -3.39
C LEU A 193 16.77 -1.19 -2.27
N VAL A 194 16.86 -1.95 -1.18
CA VAL A 194 15.93 -1.78 -0.05
C VAL A 194 16.13 -0.44 0.66
N GLY A 195 17.36 0.03 0.85
CA GLY A 195 17.62 1.35 1.45
C GLY A 195 16.97 2.48 0.67
N GLU A 196 17.11 2.48 -0.65
CA GLU A 196 16.50 3.47 -1.54
C GLU A 196 14.96 3.33 -1.60
N ALA A 197 14.43 2.11 -1.67
CA ALA A 197 12.98 1.86 -1.71
C ALA A 197 12.28 2.24 -0.39
N LEU A 198 12.89 1.96 0.76
CA LEU A 198 12.39 2.44 2.05
C LEU A 198 12.42 3.97 2.14
N GLY A 199 13.40 4.63 1.50
CA GLY A 199 13.41 6.08 1.33
C GLY A 199 12.17 6.62 0.58
N VAL A 200 11.76 5.95 -0.49
CA VAL A 200 10.52 6.29 -1.23
C VAL A 200 9.29 6.11 -0.32
N VAL A 201 9.18 4.99 0.39
CA VAL A 201 8.06 4.73 1.31
C VAL A 201 8.01 5.78 2.44
N GLN A 202 9.16 6.18 2.97
CA GLN A 202 9.23 7.28 3.95
C GLN A 202 8.76 8.61 3.35
N GLY A 203 9.16 8.91 2.11
CA GLY A 203 8.69 10.07 1.36
C GLY A 203 7.17 10.08 1.20
N LEU A 204 6.59 8.97 0.73
CA LEU A 204 5.14 8.77 0.61
C LEU A 204 4.41 8.98 1.95
N LEU A 205 4.81 8.26 3.01
CA LEU A 205 4.17 8.39 4.32
C LEU A 205 4.29 9.79 4.94
N THR A 206 5.31 10.56 4.58
CA THR A 206 5.51 11.94 5.07
C THR A 206 4.70 12.96 4.26
N GLN A 207 4.62 12.77 2.94
CA GLN A 207 4.03 13.74 2.02
C GLN A 207 2.55 13.48 1.74
N ARG A 208 2.06 12.24 1.93
CA ARG A 208 0.69 11.79 1.60
C ARG A 208 -0.09 11.34 2.84
N PRO A 209 -0.86 12.26 3.48
CA PRO A 209 -1.61 11.93 4.68
C PRO A 209 -2.65 10.81 4.53
N ALA A 210 -3.19 10.59 3.32
CA ALA A 210 -4.10 9.48 3.04
C ALA A 210 -3.43 8.11 3.20
N LEU A 211 -2.28 7.92 2.55
CA LEU A 211 -1.52 6.67 2.63
C LEU A 211 -1.08 6.38 4.08
N ALA A 212 -0.70 7.42 4.83
CA ALA A 212 -0.41 7.30 6.26
C ALA A 212 -1.64 6.90 7.11
N ARG A 213 -2.85 7.38 6.77
CA ARG A 213 -4.10 6.97 7.43
C ARG A 213 -4.45 5.51 7.15
N LEU A 214 -4.42 5.08 5.88
CA LEU A 214 -4.74 3.69 5.49
C LEU A 214 -3.87 2.68 6.24
N VAL A 215 -2.57 2.95 6.30
CA VAL A 215 -1.57 2.17 7.03
C VAL A 215 -1.84 2.16 8.55
N ALA A 216 -2.24 3.28 9.15
CA ALA A 216 -2.60 3.31 10.57
C ALA A 216 -3.91 2.57 10.87
N THR A 217 -4.90 2.63 9.97
CA THR A 217 -6.17 1.89 10.07
C THR A 217 -5.96 0.38 9.97
N SER A 218 -5.09 -0.07 9.06
CA SER A 218 -4.65 -1.47 8.96
C SER A 218 -4.15 -2.01 10.31
N ASP A 219 -3.28 -1.25 11.01
CA ASP A 219 -2.72 -1.64 12.31
C ASP A 219 -3.79 -1.73 13.41
N ALA A 220 -4.71 -0.77 13.46
CA ALA A 220 -5.84 -0.79 14.39
C ALA A 220 -6.76 -2.02 14.16
N GLY A 221 -7.01 -2.38 12.90
CA GLY A 221 -7.74 -3.59 12.53
C GLY A 221 -7.02 -4.87 12.93
N ALA A 222 -5.69 -4.94 12.74
CA ALA A 222 -4.88 -6.08 13.12
C ALA A 222 -4.82 -6.28 14.66
N GLY A 223 -4.67 -5.19 15.43
CA GLY A 223 -4.69 -5.24 16.89
C GLY A 223 -6.00 -5.80 17.46
N ASN A 224 -7.14 -5.43 16.87
CA ASN A 224 -8.46 -5.91 17.30
C ASN A 224 -8.74 -7.37 16.88
N ARG A 225 -8.16 -7.83 15.76
CA ARG A 225 -8.21 -9.25 15.35
C ARG A 225 -7.36 -10.14 16.26
N GLY A 226 -6.22 -9.66 16.74
CA GLY A 226 -5.34 -10.40 17.66
C GLY A 226 -5.92 -10.67 19.05
N SER A 227 -6.89 -9.87 19.50
CA SER A 227 -7.56 -10.05 20.81
C SER A 227 -8.76 -11.01 20.78
N ALA A 228 -9.14 -11.55 19.62
CA ALA A 228 -10.37 -12.35 19.46
C ALA A 228 -10.19 -13.86 19.69
N THR A 229 -8.96 -14.35 19.88
CA THR A 229 -8.65 -15.79 20.05
C THR A 229 -7.57 -16.05 21.10
N ASP A 230 -7.91 -15.89 22.38
CA ASP A 230 -7.75 -16.96 23.39
C ASP A 230 -8.38 -16.55 24.72
N ALA A 231 -9.32 -17.36 25.23
CA ALA A 231 -9.93 -17.13 26.53
C ALA A 231 -10.42 -18.44 27.20
N PRO A 232 -9.58 -19.10 28.03
CA PRO A 232 -10.06 -19.95 29.10
C PRO A 232 -10.43 -19.10 30.33
N VAL A 233 -11.56 -19.42 30.95
CA VAL A 233 -12.07 -18.75 32.16
C VAL A 233 -11.29 -19.20 33.40
N ALA A 234 -10.69 -18.27 34.17
CA ALA A 234 -10.56 -18.41 35.63
C ALA A 234 -10.08 -17.13 36.38
N ALA A 235 -10.86 -16.76 37.41
CA ALA A 235 -10.48 -16.21 38.72
C ALA A 235 -9.65 -14.91 38.88
N ASN A 236 -10.18 -14.02 39.74
CA ASN A 236 -9.50 -12.90 40.38
C ASN A 236 -8.24 -13.31 41.15
N ASP A 237 -7.23 -12.44 41.19
CA ASP A 237 -6.78 -11.89 42.48
C ASP A 237 -6.26 -10.45 42.35
N ALA A 238 -6.24 -9.69 43.45
CA ALA A 238 -5.96 -8.25 43.45
C ALA A 238 -4.52 -7.90 43.88
N GLY A 239 -3.83 -7.02 43.14
CA GLY A 239 -2.50 -6.57 43.57
C GLY A 239 -1.76 -5.56 42.67
N SER A 240 -1.86 -4.28 43.01
CA SER A 240 -0.84 -3.23 42.81
C SER A 240 -0.25 -2.98 41.41
N GLY A 241 -0.82 -1.99 40.71
CA GLY A 241 -0.12 -0.69 40.66
C GLY A 241 1.09 -0.51 39.73
N GLY A 242 1.26 -1.31 38.67
CA GLY A 242 2.31 -1.13 37.65
C GLY A 242 1.76 -0.85 36.26
N ARG A 243 1.30 0.38 35.97
CA ARG A 243 0.93 0.77 34.58
C ARG A 243 2.19 0.95 33.74
N SER A 244 2.70 -0.14 33.16
CA SER A 244 3.50 -0.02 31.94
C SER A 244 2.57 0.56 30.87
N THR A 245 2.88 1.77 30.42
CA THR A 245 2.28 2.33 29.22
C THR A 245 2.65 1.40 28.07
N GLY A 246 1.68 0.60 27.62
CA GLY A 246 1.88 -0.33 26.52
C GLY A 246 2.46 0.43 25.33
N SER A 247 3.49 -0.16 24.71
CA SER A 247 4.19 0.44 23.57
C SER A 247 3.19 0.73 22.46
N GLY A 248 2.77 1.98 22.34
CA GLY A 248 2.01 2.46 21.18
C GLY A 248 2.94 2.33 19.99
N ALA A 249 2.75 1.27 19.20
CA ALA A 249 3.57 1.02 18.03
C ALA A 249 3.49 2.24 17.12
N ASN A 250 4.64 2.85 16.83
CA ASN A 250 4.71 3.96 15.88
C ASN A 250 4.39 3.38 14.50
N PRO A 251 3.25 3.68 13.85
CA PRO A 251 2.78 2.92 12.69
C PRO A 251 3.80 2.84 11.54
N PRO A 252 4.52 3.95 11.19
CA PRO A 252 5.64 3.88 10.25
C PRO A 252 6.71 2.85 10.64
N ALA A 253 7.12 2.77 11.91
CA ALA A 253 8.18 1.84 12.34
C ALA A 253 7.78 0.38 12.17
N LYS A 254 6.50 0.03 12.36
CA LYS A 254 5.98 -1.31 12.09
C LYS A 254 6.01 -1.65 10.60
N VAL A 255 5.63 -0.69 9.74
CA VAL A 255 5.71 -0.83 8.27
C VAL A 255 7.14 -1.06 7.81
N PHE A 256 8.09 -0.23 8.25
CA PHE A 256 9.51 -0.42 7.92
C PHE A 256 10.04 -1.79 8.37
N GLY A 257 9.59 -2.29 9.53
CA GLY A 257 9.89 -3.64 10.00
C GLY A 257 9.38 -4.73 9.04
N GLU A 258 8.10 -4.67 8.66
CA GLU A 258 7.50 -5.68 7.79
C GLU A 258 8.06 -5.64 6.35
N LEU A 259 8.26 -4.46 5.78
CA LEU A 259 8.91 -4.28 4.47
C LEU A 259 10.34 -4.84 4.46
N THR A 260 11.10 -4.62 5.55
CA THR A 260 12.44 -5.20 5.72
C THR A 260 12.37 -6.73 5.85
N ALA A 261 11.34 -7.27 6.52
CA ALA A 261 11.13 -8.71 6.63
C ALA A 261 10.77 -9.35 5.28
N GLN A 262 9.88 -8.74 4.48
CA GLN A 262 9.56 -9.20 3.12
C GLN A 262 10.78 -9.13 2.19
N HIS A 263 11.54 -8.04 2.22
CA HIS A 263 12.80 -7.93 1.50
C HIS A 263 13.77 -9.06 1.87
N THR A 264 13.95 -9.31 3.18
CA THR A 264 14.82 -10.39 3.68
C THR A 264 14.34 -11.76 3.17
N ARG A 265 13.03 -12.03 3.20
CA ARG A 265 12.44 -13.26 2.63
C ARG A 265 12.74 -13.40 1.14
N ARG A 266 12.60 -12.33 0.34
CA ARG A 266 12.96 -12.34 -1.10
C ARG A 266 14.46 -12.60 -1.32
N MET A 267 15.35 -12.00 -0.53
CA MET A 267 16.80 -12.23 -0.64
C MET A 267 17.19 -13.67 -0.25
N SER A 268 16.60 -14.23 0.81
CA SER A 268 16.82 -15.63 1.20
C SER A 268 16.31 -16.63 0.16
N ARG A 269 15.19 -16.34 -0.54
CA ARG A 269 14.70 -17.15 -1.67
C ARG A 269 15.68 -17.23 -2.85
N LEU A 270 16.64 -16.30 -2.94
CA LEU A 270 17.67 -16.25 -3.98
C LEU A 270 19.04 -16.78 -3.51
N GLY A 271 19.15 -17.28 -2.28
CA GLY A 271 20.44 -17.61 -1.67
C GLY A 271 21.34 -16.38 -1.36
N LEU A 272 20.86 -15.15 -1.58
CA LEU A 272 21.62 -13.90 -1.43
C LEU A 272 21.62 -13.35 0.01
N THR A 273 21.51 -14.24 0.99
CA THR A 273 21.55 -13.92 2.44
C THR A 273 22.92 -13.32 2.83
N PRO A 274 23.01 -12.42 3.83
CA PRO A 274 24.27 -11.81 4.26
C PRO A 274 25.31 -12.78 4.83
#